data_AF-A0A2V9AWA0-F1
#
_entry.id   AF-A0A2V9AWA0-F1
#
_cell.length_a   1.000
_cell.length_b   1.000
_cell.length_c   1.000
_cell.angle_alpha   90.00
_cell.angle_beta   90.00
_cell.angle_gamma   90.00
#
_symmetry.space_group_name_H-M   'P 1'
#
loop_
_entity.id
_entity.type
_entity.pdbx_description
1 polymer ?
#
loop_
_entity_poly.entity_id
_entity_poly.type
_entity_poly.pdbx_seq_one_letter_code
_entity_poly.pdbx_strand_id
1 'polypeptide(L)'
;MPTNAVKSRRHARLQGAGRTPASNWMERKAGGLRIFQSSTLSKIPWLVHGFSTRPGGVSGLGGEKVLNLGFAEWDTKENVLENRRRFQSALGAEEMKLCGLSQIHSDAVHLFEKAPDSPYCGDASITHRPGLLLAVQTADCVPILLVDPRGRAVAAVHAGWRGTLQRIVAKAIGKMQMQFGTKPPDMLAAIGPSIGGCCYEVGTEVAAEFRSQFSNASDWFDELRTGDEPNPLQWLNMAPPGHQPPPKNVLLELRKANRAQLLEAGVLARNIFVSGLCTACRRDLFFSYRKEGSTGRLLSVIGIKSNFSLSNRG
;
A
#
# COMPACT_ATOMS: atom_id res chain seq x y z
N MET A 1 64.01 -19.28 -17.66
CA MET A 1 62.82 -18.43 -17.92
C MET A 1 61.56 -19.24 -17.64
N PRO A 2 61.07 -19.32 -16.39
CA PRO A 2 59.77 -19.89 -16.10
C PRO A 2 58.69 -18.81 -16.10
N THR A 3 57.59 -19.12 -16.77
CA THR A 3 56.42 -18.30 -17.04
C THR A 3 55.50 -18.16 -15.81
N ASN A 4 55.06 -16.93 -15.56
CA ASN A 4 54.13 -16.53 -14.49
C ASN A 4 52.76 -17.21 -14.63
N ALA A 5 52.36 -17.97 -13.61
CA ALA A 5 50.97 -18.39 -13.38
C ALA A 5 50.32 -17.46 -12.35
N VAL A 6 49.45 -16.56 -12.81
CA VAL A 6 48.64 -15.68 -11.96
C VAL A 6 47.52 -16.52 -11.33
N LYS A 7 47.64 -16.81 -10.04
CA LYS A 7 46.62 -17.50 -9.23
C LYS A 7 45.41 -16.58 -9.02
N SER A 8 44.23 -17.10 -9.36
CA SER A 8 42.94 -16.48 -9.09
C SER A 8 42.67 -16.38 -7.58
N ARG A 9 42.51 -15.15 -7.07
CA ARG A 9 42.01 -14.90 -5.71
C ARG A 9 40.49 -15.05 -5.73
N ARG A 10 39.99 -16.23 -5.35
CA ARG A 10 38.60 -16.40 -4.90
C ARG A 10 38.43 -15.67 -3.56
N HIS A 11 37.67 -14.58 -3.56
CA HIS A 11 37.23 -13.92 -2.32
C HIS A 11 36.18 -14.80 -1.63
N ALA A 12 36.64 -15.47 -0.57
CA ALA A 12 35.80 -15.94 0.50
C ALA A 12 35.34 -14.77 1.37
N ARG A 13 34.17 -14.96 2.00
CA ARG A 13 33.62 -14.28 3.18
C ARG A 13 32.69 -13.09 2.90
N LEU A 14 31.39 -13.33 3.09
CA LEU A 14 30.46 -12.47 3.83
C LEU A 14 29.26 -13.34 4.27
N GLN A 15 29.47 -14.22 5.25
CA GLN A 15 28.39 -14.71 6.10
C GLN A 15 28.31 -13.78 7.31
N GLY A 16 27.54 -12.71 7.17
CA GLY A 16 27.01 -11.95 8.29
C GLY A 16 25.55 -12.34 8.44
N ALA A 17 25.26 -13.28 9.35
CA ALA A 17 23.90 -13.61 9.75
C ALA A 17 23.29 -12.40 10.47
N GLY A 18 22.75 -11.47 9.69
CA GLY A 18 21.87 -10.42 10.21
C GLY A 18 20.62 -11.07 10.77
N ARG A 19 20.39 -10.89 12.08
CA ARG A 19 19.10 -11.18 12.72
C ARG A 19 17.98 -10.68 11.81
N THR A 20 17.12 -11.58 11.35
CA THR A 20 15.89 -11.22 10.65
C THR A 20 15.11 -10.26 11.57
N PRO A 21 14.79 -9.03 11.15
CA PRO A 21 14.02 -8.13 11.99
C PRO A 21 12.70 -8.81 12.36
N ALA A 22 12.33 -8.79 13.64
CA ALA A 22 11.02 -9.25 14.09
C ALA A 22 9.95 -8.68 13.15
N SER A 23 9.03 -9.52 12.65
CA SER A 23 8.05 -9.09 11.65
C SER A 23 7.24 -7.92 12.21
N ASN A 24 7.39 -6.72 11.63
CA ASN A 24 6.65 -5.50 12.01
C ASN A 24 5.15 -5.58 11.68
N TRP A 25 4.66 -6.77 11.38
CA TRP A 25 3.32 -7.10 10.93
C TRP A 25 2.82 -8.28 11.71
N MET A 26 1.53 -8.24 12.01
CA MET A 26 0.81 -9.32 12.66
C MET A 26 -0.47 -9.63 11.89
N GLU A 27 -0.86 -10.90 11.92
CA GLU A 27 -2.14 -11.34 11.43
C GLU A 27 -3.07 -11.57 12.64
N ARG A 28 -4.18 -10.84 12.68
CA ARG A 28 -5.23 -11.01 13.67
C ARG A 28 -6.38 -11.79 13.05
N LYS A 29 -6.83 -12.83 13.74
CA LYS A 29 -8.04 -13.59 13.38
C LYS A 29 -9.19 -13.20 14.30
N ALA A 30 -10.30 -12.75 13.74
CA ALA A 30 -11.47 -12.35 14.49
C ALA A 30 -12.74 -12.52 13.64
N GLY A 31 -13.78 -13.15 14.20
CA GLY A 31 -15.06 -13.35 13.50
C GLY A 31 -14.94 -14.13 12.18
N GLY A 32 -13.99 -15.07 12.09
CA GLY A 32 -13.69 -15.80 10.84
C GLY A 32 -12.90 -15.00 9.80
N LEU A 33 -12.59 -13.72 10.06
CA LEU A 33 -11.80 -12.86 9.19
C LEU A 33 -10.32 -12.90 9.56
N ARG A 34 -9.47 -12.73 8.55
CA ARG A 34 -8.02 -12.49 8.73
C ARG A 34 -7.75 -11.02 8.45
N ILE A 35 -7.07 -10.34 9.36
CA ILE A 35 -6.78 -8.90 9.28
C ILE A 35 -5.29 -8.71 9.50
N PHE A 36 -4.64 -7.99 8.58
CA PHE A 36 -3.24 -7.60 8.75
C PHE A 36 -3.15 -6.27 9.49
N GLN A 37 -2.21 -6.17 10.43
CA GLN A 37 -1.95 -4.97 11.20
C GLN A 37 -0.44 -4.76 11.34
N SER A 38 0.01 -3.49 11.33
CA SER A 38 1.36 -3.16 11.80
C SER A 38 1.43 -3.39 13.31
N SER A 39 2.41 -4.17 13.78
CA SER A 39 2.58 -4.50 15.19
C SER A 39 2.94 -3.27 16.04
N THR A 40 3.57 -2.26 15.44
CA THR A 40 3.87 -0.98 16.11
C THR A 40 2.61 -0.13 16.29
N LEU A 41 1.79 0.02 15.24
CA LEU A 41 0.55 0.79 15.32
C LEU A 41 -0.44 0.15 16.30
N SER A 42 -0.48 -1.19 16.38
CA SER A 42 -1.35 -1.92 17.33
C SER A 42 -1.05 -1.65 18.80
N LYS A 43 0.13 -1.09 19.11
CA LYS A 43 0.50 -0.69 20.49
C LYS A 43 -0.13 0.64 20.90
N ILE A 44 -0.71 1.40 19.96
CA ILE A 44 -1.34 2.69 20.26
C ILE A 44 -2.78 2.43 20.76
N PRO A 45 -3.11 2.67 22.05
CA PRO A 45 -4.36 2.17 22.64
C PRO A 45 -5.63 2.76 22.02
N TRP A 46 -5.55 4.03 21.61
CA TRP A 46 -6.67 4.79 21.04
C TRP A 46 -6.83 4.59 19.53
N LEU A 47 -5.86 3.94 18.87
CA LEU A 47 -5.88 3.74 17.44
C LEU A 47 -6.66 2.48 17.09
N VAL A 48 -7.45 2.56 16.03
CA VAL A 48 -7.94 1.39 15.28
C VAL A 48 -7.34 1.48 13.90
N HIS A 49 -6.74 0.38 13.43
CA HIS A 49 -6.32 0.26 12.04
C HIS A 49 -6.36 -1.20 11.59
N GLY A 50 -6.40 -1.41 10.28
CA GLY A 50 -6.28 -2.75 9.73
C GLY A 50 -6.36 -2.77 8.21
N PHE A 51 -5.78 -3.83 7.64
CA PHE A 51 -5.84 -4.14 6.22
C PHE A 51 -6.63 -5.44 6.07
N SER A 52 -7.76 -5.38 5.37
CA SER A 52 -8.62 -6.55 5.17
C SER A 52 -7.96 -7.62 4.29
N THR A 53 -8.50 -8.82 4.33
CA THR A 53 -8.20 -9.91 3.38
C THR A 53 -9.48 -10.34 2.67
N ARG A 54 -9.34 -11.19 1.65
CA ARG A 54 -10.43 -11.76 0.86
C ARG A 54 -11.26 -12.82 1.59
N PRO A 55 -10.70 -13.75 2.39
CA PRO A 55 -11.51 -14.82 2.99
C PRO A 55 -12.45 -14.36 4.12
N GLY A 56 -13.61 -15.01 4.25
CA GLY A 56 -14.47 -14.93 5.45
C GLY A 56 -15.71 -14.02 5.34
N GLY A 57 -15.97 -13.43 4.16
CA GLY A 57 -17.17 -12.62 3.92
C GLY A 57 -18.42 -13.43 3.54
N VAL A 58 -19.42 -12.74 3.00
CA VAL A 58 -20.70 -13.32 2.54
C VAL A 58 -20.88 -13.33 1.03
N SER A 59 -20.11 -12.50 0.31
CA SER A 59 -20.20 -12.36 -1.14
C SER A 59 -19.77 -13.65 -1.83
N GLY A 60 -20.48 -14.05 -2.88
CA GLY A 60 -20.10 -15.21 -3.69
C GLY A 60 -19.19 -14.82 -4.84
N LEU A 61 -18.01 -15.41 -4.96
CA LEU A 61 -17.12 -15.22 -6.11
C LEU A 61 -16.41 -16.54 -6.43
N GLY A 62 -16.60 -17.07 -7.64
CA GLY A 62 -15.94 -18.31 -8.08
C GLY A 62 -16.28 -19.53 -7.22
N GLY A 63 -17.49 -19.61 -6.67
CA GLY A 63 -17.94 -20.71 -5.79
C GLY A 63 -17.53 -20.57 -4.32
N GLU A 64 -16.75 -19.54 -3.96
CA GLU A 64 -16.31 -19.29 -2.59
C GLU A 64 -17.00 -18.09 -1.94
N LYS A 65 -16.98 -18.06 -0.60
CA LYS A 65 -17.43 -16.92 0.20
C LYS A 65 -16.28 -15.95 0.46
N VAL A 66 -16.41 -14.73 -0.03
CA VAL A 66 -15.37 -13.69 -0.01
C VAL A 66 -15.85 -12.40 0.65
N LEU A 67 -14.91 -11.65 1.22
CA LEU A 67 -15.07 -10.38 1.91
C LEU A 67 -14.85 -9.22 0.95
N ASN A 68 -15.76 -9.06 0.00
CA ASN A 68 -15.76 -7.89 -0.89
C ASN A 68 -16.28 -6.66 -0.14
N LEU A 69 -15.47 -5.60 -0.08
CA LEU A 69 -15.79 -4.35 0.64
C LEU A 69 -16.06 -3.17 -0.30
N GLY A 70 -16.00 -3.41 -1.62
CA GLY A 70 -16.34 -2.47 -2.68
C GLY A 70 -17.66 -2.77 -3.37
N PHE A 71 -18.34 -1.73 -3.84
CA PHE A 71 -19.57 -1.88 -4.64
C PHE A 71 -19.17 -2.27 -6.07
N ALA A 72 -18.97 -3.56 -6.30
CA ALA A 72 -18.69 -4.13 -7.61
C ALA A 72 -20.00 -4.56 -8.29
N GLU A 73 -20.06 -4.51 -9.62
CA GLU A 73 -21.28 -4.82 -10.40
C GLU A 73 -21.80 -6.25 -10.18
N TRP A 74 -20.90 -7.20 -9.88
CA TRP A 74 -21.24 -8.61 -9.67
C TRP A 74 -21.73 -8.93 -8.25
N ASP A 75 -21.65 -7.99 -7.31
CA ASP A 75 -22.01 -8.20 -5.91
C ASP A 75 -23.21 -7.33 -5.50
N THR A 76 -23.98 -7.81 -4.53
CA THR A 76 -25.15 -7.07 -4.04
C THR A 76 -24.73 -6.04 -2.98
N LYS A 77 -25.48 -4.93 -2.90
CA LYS A 77 -25.22 -3.88 -1.90
C LYS A 77 -25.32 -4.45 -0.48
N GLU A 78 -26.26 -5.36 -0.24
CA GLU A 78 -26.52 -6.00 1.05
C GLU A 78 -25.31 -6.84 1.49
N ASN A 79 -24.71 -7.62 0.58
CA ASN A 79 -23.51 -8.39 0.85
C ASN A 79 -22.33 -7.49 1.22
N VAL A 80 -22.11 -6.42 0.45
CA VAL A 80 -21.02 -5.47 0.71
C VAL A 80 -21.20 -4.76 2.05
N LEU A 81 -22.43 -4.36 2.40
CA LEU A 81 -22.74 -3.74 3.68
C LEU A 81 -22.54 -4.72 4.86
N GLU A 82 -22.96 -5.98 4.72
CA GLU A 82 -22.71 -7.01 5.72
C GLU A 82 -21.21 -7.31 5.87
N ASN A 83 -20.45 -7.39 4.78
CA ASN A 83 -19.00 -7.54 4.82
C ASN A 83 -18.33 -6.37 5.55
N ARG A 84 -18.76 -5.13 5.29
CA ARG A 84 -18.26 -3.94 5.99
C ARG A 84 -18.56 -3.99 7.48
N ARG A 85 -19.79 -4.38 7.85
CA ARG A 85 -20.20 -4.58 9.25
C ARG A 85 -19.32 -5.62 9.94
N ARG A 86 -19.15 -6.80 9.32
CA ARG A 86 -18.26 -7.86 9.85
C ARG A 86 -16.83 -7.39 10.03
N PHE A 87 -16.29 -6.65 9.05
CA PHE A 87 -14.94 -6.12 9.11
C PHE A 87 -14.77 -5.10 10.24
N GLN A 88 -15.74 -4.18 10.42
CA GLN A 88 -15.75 -3.24 11.55
C GLN A 88 -15.83 -3.96 12.90
N SER A 89 -16.70 -4.97 13.03
CA SER A 89 -16.79 -5.76 14.26
C SER A 89 -15.50 -6.52 14.57
N ALA A 90 -14.87 -7.12 13.56
CA ALA A 90 -13.59 -7.81 13.75
C ALA A 90 -12.47 -6.85 14.21
N LEU A 91 -12.57 -5.55 13.89
CA LEU A 91 -11.66 -4.51 14.36
C LEU A 91 -12.01 -3.95 15.75
N GLY A 92 -13.20 -4.22 16.29
CA GLY A 92 -13.73 -3.56 17.49
C GLY A 92 -14.08 -2.09 17.24
N ALA A 93 -14.62 -1.80 16.05
CA ALA A 93 -14.96 -0.47 15.56
C ALA A 93 -16.44 -0.37 15.13
N GLU A 94 -17.32 -1.10 15.83
CA GLU A 94 -18.76 -1.14 15.58
C GLU A 94 -19.39 0.26 15.69
N GLU A 95 -18.97 1.02 16.70
CA GLU A 95 -19.49 2.37 16.99
C GLU A 95 -18.89 3.46 16.12
N MET A 96 -17.89 3.14 15.28
CA MET A 96 -17.21 4.11 14.43
C MET A 96 -17.92 4.24 13.08
N LYS A 97 -18.02 5.48 12.59
CA LYS A 97 -18.57 5.76 11.26
C LYS A 97 -17.51 5.54 10.19
N LEU A 98 -17.73 4.54 9.34
CA LEU A 98 -16.86 4.24 8.20
C LEU A 98 -16.98 5.33 7.14
N CYS A 99 -15.86 6.01 6.87
CA CYS A 99 -15.76 7.14 5.96
C CYS A 99 -14.89 6.74 4.76
N GLY A 100 -15.54 6.43 3.64
CA GLY A 100 -14.87 6.14 2.37
C GLY A 100 -14.87 7.34 1.42
N LEU A 101 -14.09 7.23 0.34
CA LEU A 101 -14.03 8.19 -0.75
C LEU A 101 -14.48 7.55 -2.07
N SER A 102 -14.97 8.36 -2.99
CA SER A 102 -15.05 8.01 -4.41
C SER A 102 -13.66 8.19 -5.03
N GLN A 103 -12.88 7.11 -5.03
CA GLN A 103 -11.48 7.12 -5.48
C GLN A 103 -11.37 7.27 -7.00
N ILE A 104 -10.60 8.27 -7.44
CA ILE A 104 -10.46 8.65 -8.85
C ILE A 104 -9.00 8.65 -9.33
N HIS A 105 -8.08 8.10 -8.53
CA HIS A 105 -6.63 8.07 -8.80
C HIS A 105 -6.01 9.47 -8.95
N SER A 106 -6.58 10.44 -8.23
CA SER A 106 -6.09 11.80 -8.06
C SER A 106 -5.08 11.90 -6.90
N ASP A 107 -4.71 13.13 -6.56
CA ASP A 107 -3.95 13.52 -5.38
C ASP A 107 -4.79 14.29 -4.35
N ALA A 108 -6.12 14.31 -4.52
CA ALA A 108 -7.02 15.07 -3.67
C ALA A 108 -7.08 14.46 -2.26
N VAL A 109 -6.77 15.30 -1.27
CA VAL A 109 -6.78 14.96 0.16
C VAL A 109 -7.91 15.72 0.87
N HIS A 110 -8.81 15.03 1.55
CA HIS A 110 -9.94 15.64 2.27
C HIS A 110 -9.76 15.62 3.78
N LEU A 111 -10.20 16.69 4.46
CA LEU A 111 -10.30 16.73 5.93
C LEU A 111 -11.72 16.33 6.33
N PHE A 112 -11.87 15.31 7.16
CA PHE A 112 -13.17 14.91 7.69
C PHE A 112 -13.31 15.34 9.15
N GLU A 113 -14.18 16.32 9.41
CA GLU A 113 -14.57 16.74 10.75
C GLU A 113 -15.81 16.00 11.29
N LYS A 114 -16.61 15.46 10.36
CA LYS A 114 -17.74 14.57 10.60
C LYS A 114 -17.79 13.52 9.51
N ALA A 115 -18.60 12.47 9.71
CA ALA A 115 -18.87 11.53 8.64
C ALA A 115 -19.49 12.27 7.43
N PRO A 116 -19.01 12.02 6.20
CA PRO A 116 -19.50 12.72 5.04
C PRO A 116 -20.93 12.27 4.69
N ASP A 117 -21.81 13.22 4.38
CA ASP A 117 -23.21 12.94 4.01
C ASP A 117 -23.32 12.33 2.60
N SER A 118 -22.33 12.58 1.74
CA SER A 118 -22.21 11.99 0.40
C SER A 118 -20.75 11.66 0.06
N PRO A 119 -20.49 10.76 -0.90
CA PRO A 119 -19.13 10.39 -1.28
C PRO A 119 -18.35 11.56 -1.88
N TYR A 120 -17.23 11.94 -1.26
CA TYR A 120 -16.30 12.91 -1.83
C TYR A 120 -15.40 12.24 -2.87
N CYS A 121 -15.21 12.88 -4.02
CA CYS A 121 -14.20 12.46 -4.99
C CYS A 121 -12.80 12.77 -4.45
N GLY A 122 -11.96 11.75 -4.30
CA GLY A 122 -10.58 11.91 -3.84
C GLY A 122 -9.95 10.60 -3.42
N ASP A 123 -8.66 10.67 -3.08
CA ASP A 123 -7.84 9.47 -2.89
C ASP A 123 -7.13 9.45 -1.53
N ALA A 124 -7.28 10.50 -0.73
CA ALA A 124 -6.85 10.51 0.65
C ALA A 124 -7.83 11.25 1.57
N SER A 125 -7.91 10.80 2.81
CA SER A 125 -8.64 11.51 3.86
C SER A 125 -7.79 11.61 5.12
N ILE A 126 -8.01 12.69 5.89
CA ILE A 126 -7.34 12.96 7.16
C ILE A 126 -8.38 13.35 8.22
N THR A 127 -8.11 13.03 9.49
CA THR A 127 -8.94 13.49 10.61
C THR A 127 -8.17 13.48 11.93
N HIS A 128 -8.59 14.33 12.87
CA HIS A 128 -8.23 14.27 14.30
C HIS A 128 -9.45 13.96 15.17
N ARG A 129 -10.61 13.67 14.57
CA ARG A 129 -11.89 13.48 15.26
C ARG A 129 -12.07 12.03 15.68
N PRO A 130 -12.33 11.74 16.97
CA PRO A 130 -12.73 10.41 17.42
C PRO A 130 -14.03 9.95 16.76
N GLY A 131 -14.17 8.64 16.59
CA GLY A 131 -15.38 7.99 16.06
C GLY A 131 -15.47 7.93 14.54
N LEU A 132 -14.52 8.53 13.81
CA LEU A 132 -14.43 8.38 12.35
C LEU A 132 -13.41 7.29 12.00
N LEU A 133 -13.82 6.35 11.14
CA LEU A 133 -12.98 5.29 10.59
C LEU A 133 -12.72 5.57 9.12
N LEU A 134 -11.58 6.19 8.82
CA LEU A 134 -11.18 6.51 7.46
C LEU A 134 -10.87 5.22 6.69
N ALA A 135 -11.31 5.16 5.43
CA ALA A 135 -11.21 3.95 4.63
C ALA A 135 -10.77 4.24 3.19
N VAL A 136 -9.85 3.41 2.70
CA VAL A 136 -9.44 3.37 1.28
C VAL A 136 -9.59 1.97 0.72
N GLN A 137 -10.16 1.87 -0.48
CA GLN A 137 -10.38 0.62 -1.19
C GLN A 137 -9.21 0.33 -2.13
N THR A 138 -8.81 -0.94 -2.21
CA THR A 138 -7.72 -1.35 -3.09
C THR A 138 -7.98 -2.72 -3.70
N ALA A 139 -7.39 -2.93 -4.87
CA ALA A 139 -7.15 -4.24 -5.47
C ALA A 139 -5.92 -4.06 -6.38
N ASP A 140 -4.73 -4.02 -5.76
CA ASP A 140 -3.38 -3.76 -6.31
C ASP A 140 -2.76 -2.40 -5.96
N CYS A 141 -3.50 -1.29 -5.98
CA CYS A 141 -2.98 0.02 -5.56
C CYS A 141 -2.46 -0.01 -4.11
N VAL A 142 -1.55 0.91 -3.76
CA VAL A 142 -0.88 0.91 -2.45
C VAL A 142 -1.74 1.61 -1.40
N PRO A 143 -2.25 0.91 -0.36
CA PRO A 143 -2.89 1.58 0.77
C PRO A 143 -1.84 2.02 1.79
N ILE A 144 -1.91 3.28 2.22
CA ILE A 144 -0.97 3.86 3.19
C ILE A 144 -1.77 4.48 4.32
N LEU A 145 -1.48 4.05 5.54
CA LEU A 145 -2.09 4.57 6.76
C LEU A 145 -1.04 5.39 7.50
N LEU A 146 -1.36 6.65 7.82
CA LEU A 146 -0.49 7.56 8.56
C LEU A 146 -1.12 7.85 9.93
N VAL A 147 -0.29 7.93 10.96
CA VAL A 147 -0.70 8.33 12.30
C VAL A 147 0.30 9.30 12.90
N ASP A 148 -0.21 10.38 13.47
CA ASP A 148 0.50 11.22 14.43
C ASP A 148 0.11 10.76 15.84
N PRO A 149 1.00 10.00 16.52
CA PRO A 149 0.71 9.49 17.85
C PRO A 149 0.62 10.59 18.92
N ARG A 150 1.26 11.74 18.70
CA ARG A 150 1.29 12.86 19.66
C ARG A 150 0.08 13.79 19.48
N GLY A 151 -0.14 14.24 18.25
CA GLY A 151 -1.26 15.10 17.87
C GLY A 151 -2.61 14.38 17.77
N ARG A 152 -2.61 13.04 17.85
CA ARG A 152 -3.79 12.17 17.67
C ARG A 152 -4.52 12.51 16.36
N ALA A 153 -3.78 12.45 15.26
CA ALA A 153 -4.33 12.61 13.92
C ALA A 153 -4.01 11.37 13.09
N VAL A 154 -4.88 11.06 12.13
CA VAL A 154 -4.75 9.89 11.26
C VAL A 154 -5.07 10.26 9.82
N ALA A 155 -4.52 9.49 8.88
CA ALA A 155 -4.84 9.58 7.46
C ALA A 155 -4.89 8.20 6.80
N ALA A 156 -5.82 8.05 5.86
CA ALA A 156 -5.89 6.92 4.94
C ALA A 156 -5.63 7.42 3.52
N VAL A 157 -4.68 6.82 2.82
CA VAL A 157 -4.22 7.25 1.50
C VAL A 157 -4.25 6.07 0.52
N HIS A 158 -4.90 6.29 -0.62
CA HIS A 158 -4.89 5.41 -1.79
C HIS A 158 -3.83 5.91 -2.77
N ALA A 159 -2.72 5.19 -2.88
CA ALA A 159 -1.63 5.51 -3.78
C ALA A 159 -1.57 4.50 -4.94
N GLY A 160 -2.37 4.74 -5.98
CA GLY A 160 -2.12 4.17 -7.31
C GLY A 160 -0.90 4.83 -7.96
N TRP A 161 -0.50 4.38 -9.15
CA TRP A 161 0.66 4.96 -9.84
C TRP A 161 0.48 6.46 -10.15
N ARG A 162 -0.72 6.89 -10.58
CA ARG A 162 -1.07 8.31 -10.83
C ARG A 162 -0.98 9.16 -9.57
N GLY A 163 -1.61 8.71 -8.48
CA GLY A 163 -1.54 9.40 -7.18
C GLY A 163 -0.11 9.46 -6.63
N THR A 164 0.67 8.38 -6.83
CA THR A 164 2.10 8.34 -6.44
C THR A 164 2.90 9.37 -7.24
N LEU A 165 2.70 9.44 -8.56
CA LEU A 165 3.35 10.43 -9.43
C LEU A 165 3.01 11.87 -9.01
N GLN A 166 1.76 12.11 -8.62
CA GLN A 166 1.28 13.41 -8.12
C GLN A 166 1.62 13.68 -6.64
N ARG A 167 2.42 12.80 -6.00
CA ARG A 167 2.92 12.93 -4.63
C ARG A 167 1.80 12.97 -3.56
N ILE A 168 0.74 12.17 -3.72
CA ILE A 168 -0.41 12.16 -2.80
C ILE A 168 -0.01 11.96 -1.33
N VAL A 169 0.98 11.11 -1.06
CA VAL A 169 1.49 10.89 0.31
C VAL A 169 2.09 12.16 0.90
N ALA A 170 2.93 12.86 0.13
CA ALA A 170 3.55 14.10 0.59
C ALA A 170 2.48 15.18 0.81
N LYS A 171 1.47 15.26 -0.07
CA LYS A 171 0.33 16.17 0.08
C LYS A 171 -0.52 15.84 1.31
N ALA A 172 -0.73 14.55 1.61
CA ALA A 172 -1.44 14.13 2.82
C ALA A 172 -0.67 14.53 4.09
N ILE A 173 0.65 14.30 4.12
CA ILE A 173 1.51 14.76 5.23
C ILE A 173 1.43 16.28 5.37
N GLY A 174 1.67 17.03 4.29
CA GLY A 174 1.58 18.49 4.30
C GLY A 174 0.24 19.00 4.82
N LYS A 175 -0.87 18.36 4.43
CA LYS A 175 -2.20 18.71 4.95
C LYS A 175 -2.34 18.38 6.45
N MET A 176 -1.81 17.27 6.93
CA MET A 176 -1.76 16.97 8.37
C MET A 176 -0.92 18.00 9.15
N GLN A 177 0.21 18.46 8.58
CA GLN A 177 1.03 19.52 9.19
C GLN A 177 0.25 20.83 9.30
N MET A 178 -0.40 21.25 8.20
CA MET A 178 -1.17 22.50 8.16
C MET A 178 -2.39 22.47 9.09
N GLN A 179 -3.10 21.35 9.16
CA GLN A 179 -4.37 21.26 9.89
C GLN A 179 -4.20 20.90 11.36
N PHE A 180 -3.19 20.08 11.70
CA PHE A 180 -3.05 19.51 13.05
C PHE A 180 -1.70 19.83 13.71
N GLY A 181 -0.80 20.54 13.03
CA GLY A 181 0.55 20.79 13.54
C GLY A 181 1.40 19.52 13.63
N THR A 182 1.02 18.46 12.90
CA THR A 182 1.74 17.19 12.88
C THR A 182 3.20 17.40 12.48
N LYS A 183 4.11 16.66 13.12
CA LYS A 183 5.54 16.70 12.81
C LYS A 183 5.93 15.39 12.13
N PRO A 184 6.43 15.40 10.88
CA PRO A 184 6.81 14.18 10.16
C PRO A 184 7.73 13.25 10.94
N PRO A 185 8.72 13.74 11.72
CA PRO A 185 9.58 12.85 12.50
C PRO A 185 8.86 12.04 13.60
N ASP A 186 7.72 12.53 14.09
CA ASP A 186 6.90 11.86 15.10
C ASP A 186 5.84 10.93 14.48
N MET A 187 5.57 11.04 13.17
CA MET A 187 4.58 10.23 12.48
C MET A 187 5.03 8.78 12.33
N LEU A 188 4.06 7.87 12.32
CA LEU A 188 4.22 6.49 11.89
C LEU A 188 3.44 6.25 10.59
N ALA A 189 4.00 5.44 9.70
CA ALA A 189 3.38 5.08 8.44
C ALA A 189 3.35 3.56 8.25
N ALA A 190 2.20 3.02 7.85
CA ALA A 190 2.05 1.63 7.46
C ALA A 190 1.64 1.53 5.99
N ILE A 191 2.50 0.94 5.16
CA ILE A 191 2.25 0.62 3.76
C ILE A 191 1.74 -0.82 3.68
N GLY A 192 0.46 -0.97 3.33
CA GLY A 192 -0.24 -2.25 3.34
C GLY A 192 0.08 -3.16 2.16
N PRO A 193 -0.66 -4.28 2.04
CA PRO A 193 -0.57 -5.18 0.89
C PRO A 193 -0.96 -4.44 -0.41
N SER A 194 -0.15 -4.60 -1.44
CA SER A 194 -0.35 -3.99 -2.76
C SER A 194 0.30 -4.87 -3.83
N ILE A 195 0.15 -4.55 -5.11
CA ILE A 195 0.96 -5.22 -6.12
C ILE A 195 2.43 -4.81 -5.94
N GLY A 196 3.33 -5.77 -6.04
CA GLY A 196 4.77 -5.56 -5.91
C GLY A 196 5.47 -5.53 -7.26
N GLY A 197 6.74 -5.11 -7.24
CA GLY A 197 7.63 -5.12 -8.40
C GLY A 197 7.80 -6.52 -8.99
N CYS A 198 7.55 -7.59 -8.24
CA CYS A 198 7.51 -8.94 -8.80
C CYS A 198 6.38 -9.21 -9.82
N CYS A 199 5.35 -8.36 -9.88
CA CYS A 199 4.15 -8.60 -10.69
C CYS A 199 3.61 -7.36 -11.42
N TYR A 200 4.04 -6.15 -11.05
CA TYR A 200 3.47 -4.92 -11.57
C TYR A 200 4.20 -4.42 -12.81
N GLU A 201 3.80 -4.96 -13.95
CA GLU A 201 4.29 -4.55 -15.25
C GLU A 201 3.61 -3.26 -15.73
N VAL A 202 4.41 -2.28 -16.17
CA VAL A 202 3.95 -1.00 -16.71
C VAL A 202 4.70 -0.70 -18.02
N GLY A 203 4.05 0.09 -18.89
CA GLY A 203 4.68 0.55 -20.11
C GLY A 203 5.78 1.57 -19.85
N THR A 204 6.62 1.79 -20.85
CA THR A 204 7.75 2.74 -20.75
C THR A 204 7.32 4.19 -20.58
N GLU A 205 6.10 4.53 -20.97
CA GLU A 205 5.50 5.85 -20.73
C GLU A 205 5.39 6.16 -19.23
N VAL A 206 4.91 5.19 -18.44
CA VAL A 206 4.83 5.34 -16.98
C VAL A 206 6.23 5.45 -16.39
N ALA A 207 7.18 4.65 -16.88
CA ALA A 207 8.56 4.72 -16.43
C ALA A 207 9.21 6.08 -16.73
N ALA A 208 8.97 6.64 -17.92
CA ALA A 208 9.47 7.95 -18.32
C ALA A 208 8.87 9.07 -17.45
N GLU A 209 7.57 9.02 -17.17
CA GLU A 209 6.91 9.97 -16.28
C GLU A 209 7.55 9.98 -14.89
N PHE A 210 7.75 8.81 -14.27
CA PHE A 210 8.42 8.70 -12.98
C PHE A 210 9.86 9.21 -13.03
N ARG A 211 10.65 8.83 -14.04
CA ARG A 211 12.04 9.30 -14.21
C ARG A 211 12.14 10.80 -14.41
N SER A 212 11.15 11.43 -15.04
CA SER A 212 11.10 12.89 -15.18
C SER A 212 10.78 13.61 -13.88
N GLN A 213 10.04 12.97 -12.97
CA GLN A 213 9.54 13.59 -11.74
C GLN A 213 10.42 13.30 -10.52
N PHE A 214 11.15 12.18 -10.51
CA PHE A 214 11.94 11.75 -9.36
C PHE A 214 13.34 11.32 -9.78
N SER A 215 14.35 11.94 -9.16
CA SER A 215 15.77 11.66 -9.45
C SER A 215 16.19 10.23 -9.11
N ASN A 216 15.55 9.61 -8.12
CA ASN A 216 15.78 8.24 -7.69
C ASN A 216 14.74 7.24 -8.24
N ALA A 217 13.94 7.62 -9.25
CA ALA A 217 12.95 6.75 -9.84
C ALA A 217 13.52 5.42 -10.33
N SER A 218 14.75 5.42 -10.86
CA SER A 218 15.40 4.24 -11.40
C SER A 218 15.50 3.08 -10.39
N ASP A 219 15.59 3.36 -9.09
CA ASP A 219 15.67 2.34 -8.04
C ASP A 219 14.34 1.60 -7.81
N TRP A 220 13.26 2.08 -8.43
CA TRP A 220 11.90 1.56 -8.29
C TRP A 220 11.48 0.70 -9.49
N PHE A 221 12.31 0.61 -10.52
CA PHE A 221 12.06 -0.19 -11.71
C PHE A 221 13.05 -1.36 -11.79
N ASP A 222 12.52 -2.55 -12.06
CA ASP A 222 13.33 -3.71 -12.44
C ASP A 222 13.11 -3.97 -13.95
N GLU A 223 14.18 -4.04 -14.73
CA GLU A 223 14.13 -4.22 -16.20
C GLU A 223 13.90 -5.68 -16.63
N LEU A 224 13.85 -6.62 -15.68
CA LEU A 224 13.87 -8.05 -15.94
C LEU A 224 12.58 -8.73 -15.50
N ARG A 225 11.61 -8.94 -16.40
CA ARG A 225 10.81 -10.19 -16.48
C ARG A 225 9.84 -10.28 -17.67
N THR A 226 10.34 -10.52 -18.88
CA THR A 226 9.62 -11.34 -19.87
C THR A 226 10.64 -12.09 -20.76
N GLY A 227 10.79 -13.40 -20.54
CA GLY A 227 11.29 -14.34 -21.56
C GLY A 227 12.78 -14.34 -21.93
N ASP A 228 13.60 -13.42 -21.41
CA ASP A 228 15.05 -13.43 -21.70
C ASP A 228 15.81 -14.44 -20.81
N GLU A 229 15.69 -15.73 -21.11
CA GLU A 229 16.90 -16.55 -21.10
C GLU A 229 17.91 -15.82 -22.01
N PRO A 230 19.19 -15.65 -21.62
CA PRO A 230 20.16 -15.01 -22.50
C PRO A 230 20.25 -15.84 -23.78
N ASN A 231 19.55 -15.41 -24.84
CA ASN A 231 19.66 -16.03 -26.15
C ASN A 231 21.12 -15.84 -26.57
N PRO A 232 21.93 -16.92 -26.68
CA PRO A 232 23.33 -16.80 -27.04
C PRO A 232 23.52 -16.31 -28.49
N LEU A 233 22.43 -16.13 -29.24
CA LEU A 233 22.38 -15.65 -30.61
C LEU A 233 21.70 -14.27 -30.71
N GLN A 234 22.01 -13.31 -29.83
CA GLN A 234 21.47 -11.93 -29.91
C GLN A 234 21.65 -11.28 -31.30
N TRP A 235 22.68 -11.69 -32.05
CA TRP A 235 22.95 -11.23 -33.41
C TRP A 235 21.90 -11.68 -34.45
N LEU A 236 21.15 -12.76 -34.21
CA LEU A 236 20.05 -13.19 -35.11
C LEU A 236 18.77 -12.36 -34.94
N ASN A 237 18.63 -11.66 -33.80
CA ASN A 237 17.47 -10.83 -33.50
C ASN A 237 17.73 -9.33 -33.76
N MET A 238 18.82 -9.00 -34.48
CA MET A 238 19.08 -7.62 -34.90
C MET A 238 18.05 -7.22 -35.94
N ALA A 239 17.07 -6.42 -35.51
CA ALA A 239 16.15 -5.76 -36.41
C ALA A 239 16.91 -4.80 -37.35
N PRO A 240 16.42 -4.57 -38.59
CA PRO A 240 17.07 -3.67 -39.54
C PRO A 240 17.31 -2.28 -38.95
N PRO A 241 18.35 -1.55 -39.39
CA PRO A 241 18.57 -0.16 -38.98
C PRO A 241 17.27 0.66 -39.11
N GLY A 242 16.83 1.28 -38.01
CA GLY A 242 15.57 2.03 -37.95
C GLY A 242 14.37 1.27 -37.36
N HIS A 243 14.48 -0.03 -37.11
CA HIS A 243 13.47 -0.82 -36.39
C HIS A 243 13.98 -1.14 -34.98
N GLN A 244 13.73 -0.26 -34.01
CA GLN A 244 13.98 -0.64 -32.62
C GLN A 244 12.89 -1.64 -32.19
N PRO A 245 13.24 -2.73 -31.47
CA PRO A 245 12.23 -3.59 -30.87
C PRO A 245 11.29 -2.72 -30.02
N PRO A 246 9.99 -3.08 -29.93
CA PRO A 246 9.06 -2.31 -29.13
C PRO A 246 9.61 -2.19 -27.70
N PRO A 247 9.50 -1.01 -27.08
CA PRO A 247 10.04 -0.79 -25.75
C PRO A 247 9.50 -1.85 -24.79
N LYS A 248 10.41 -2.57 -24.12
CA LYS A 248 10.02 -3.62 -23.17
C LYS A 248 9.36 -2.99 -21.96
N ASN A 249 8.23 -3.56 -21.54
CA ASN A 249 7.60 -3.17 -20.29
C ASN A 249 8.56 -3.40 -19.12
N VAL A 250 8.41 -2.58 -18.09
CA VAL A 250 9.25 -2.64 -16.89
C VAL A 250 8.41 -2.95 -15.67
N LEU A 251 9.05 -3.49 -14.64
CA LEU A 251 8.40 -3.82 -13.39
C LEU A 251 8.54 -2.67 -12.40
N LEU A 252 7.41 -2.13 -11.92
CA LEU A 252 7.38 -0.99 -11.00
C LEU A 252 7.08 -1.43 -9.56
N GLU A 253 7.93 -1.07 -8.61
CA GLU A 253 7.67 -1.27 -7.18
C GLU A 253 7.14 0.00 -6.52
N LEU A 254 5.81 0.20 -6.58
CA LEU A 254 5.14 1.38 -6.03
C LEU A 254 5.35 1.56 -4.51
N ARG A 255 5.61 0.49 -3.75
CA ARG A 255 5.86 0.60 -2.30
C ARG A 255 7.21 1.28 -2.04
N LYS A 256 8.23 1.03 -2.87
CA LYS A 256 9.52 1.73 -2.79
C LYS A 256 9.35 3.22 -3.10
N ALA A 257 8.62 3.56 -4.16
CA ALA A 257 8.33 4.94 -4.54
C ALA A 257 7.64 5.72 -3.41
N ASN A 258 6.56 5.17 -2.86
CA ASN A 258 5.84 5.82 -1.75
C ASN A 258 6.67 5.87 -0.46
N ARG A 259 7.50 4.84 -0.18
CA ARG A 259 8.43 4.88 0.95
C ARG A 259 9.48 5.99 0.80
N ALA A 260 10.00 6.20 -0.41
CA ALA A 260 10.93 7.30 -0.67
C ALA A 260 10.29 8.66 -0.42
N GLN A 261 9.04 8.86 -0.89
CA GLN A 261 8.30 10.09 -0.64
C GLN A 261 8.00 10.34 0.85
N LEU A 262 7.72 9.28 1.64
CA LEU A 262 7.57 9.40 3.10
C LEU A 262 8.88 9.90 3.76
N LEU A 263 10.02 9.37 3.33
CA LEU A 263 11.33 9.78 3.85
C LEU A 263 11.65 11.23 3.48
N GLU A 264 11.42 11.61 2.23
CA GLU A 264 11.62 12.98 1.72
C GLU A 264 10.71 13.98 2.44
N ALA A 265 9.48 13.59 2.76
CA ALA A 265 8.57 14.39 3.59
C ALA A 265 8.98 14.47 5.07
N GLY A 266 10.06 13.80 5.49
CA GLY A 266 10.63 13.89 6.83
C GLY A 266 10.18 12.81 7.82
N VAL A 267 9.44 11.78 7.38
CA VAL A 267 9.11 10.63 8.24
C VAL A 267 10.37 9.78 8.44
N LEU A 268 10.67 9.45 9.69
CA LEU A 268 11.88 8.69 10.00
C LEU A 268 11.81 7.26 9.43
N ALA A 269 12.92 6.76 8.88
CA ALA A 269 12.96 5.42 8.28
C ALA A 269 12.50 4.30 9.22
N ARG A 270 12.78 4.43 10.53
CA ARG A 270 12.35 3.48 11.58
C ARG A 270 10.84 3.50 11.86
N ASN A 271 10.14 4.55 11.42
CA ASN A 271 8.71 4.75 11.62
C ASN A 271 7.88 4.33 10.39
N ILE A 272 8.51 3.83 9.32
CA ILE A 272 7.83 3.39 8.10
C ILE A 272 7.84 1.86 8.04
N PHE A 273 6.65 1.26 8.07
CA PHE A 273 6.44 -0.18 8.08
C PHE A 273 5.82 -0.64 6.76
N VAL A 274 6.45 -1.57 6.05
CA VAL A 274 5.98 -2.05 4.73
C VAL A 274 5.65 -3.54 4.82
N SER A 275 4.47 -3.97 4.35
CA SER A 275 3.96 -5.35 4.52
C SER A 275 4.76 -6.43 3.78
N GLY A 276 5.43 -6.07 2.69
CA GLY A 276 6.09 -7.03 1.79
C GLY A 276 5.13 -7.92 0.99
N LEU A 277 3.84 -7.95 1.32
CA LEU A 277 2.84 -8.82 0.69
C LEU A 277 2.40 -8.30 -0.67
N CYS A 278 2.48 -9.15 -1.69
CA CYS A 278 2.04 -8.86 -3.05
C CYS A 278 0.61 -9.40 -3.29
N THR A 279 -0.34 -8.53 -3.64
CA THR A 279 -1.74 -8.90 -3.93
C THR A 279 -1.86 -9.88 -5.09
N ALA A 280 -1.05 -9.68 -6.15
CA ALA A 280 -1.03 -10.57 -7.32
C ALA A 280 -0.43 -11.95 -7.02
N CYS A 281 0.52 -12.06 -6.09
CA CYS A 281 1.11 -13.35 -5.69
C CYS A 281 0.22 -14.11 -4.71
N ARG A 282 -0.43 -13.41 -3.78
CA ARG A 282 -1.21 -13.98 -2.68
C ARG A 282 -2.72 -13.83 -2.90
N ARG A 283 -3.19 -14.36 -4.04
CA ARG A 283 -4.63 -14.37 -4.41
C ARG A 283 -5.50 -15.19 -3.46
N ASP A 284 -4.88 -16.07 -2.68
CA ASP A 284 -5.51 -16.76 -1.55
C ASP A 284 -5.94 -15.79 -0.43
N LEU A 285 -5.26 -14.65 -0.30
CA LEU A 285 -5.54 -13.64 0.73
C LEU A 285 -6.10 -12.34 0.19
N PHE A 286 -5.86 -12.01 -1.07
CA PHE A 286 -6.11 -10.68 -1.60
C PHE A 286 -6.80 -10.72 -2.97
N PHE A 287 -7.62 -9.71 -3.24
CA PHE A 287 -8.10 -9.45 -4.60
C PHE A 287 -7.00 -8.76 -5.41
N SER A 288 -6.88 -9.10 -6.69
CA SER A 288 -5.92 -8.45 -7.60
C SER A 288 -6.58 -8.14 -8.94
N TYR A 289 -6.81 -6.86 -9.21
CA TYR A 289 -7.39 -6.42 -10.48
C TYR A 289 -6.53 -6.83 -11.67
N ARG A 290 -5.20 -6.73 -11.54
CA ARG A 290 -4.25 -7.10 -12.59
C ARG A 290 -4.31 -8.58 -12.96
N LYS A 291 -4.64 -9.47 -12.01
CA LYS A 291 -4.69 -10.92 -12.26
C LYS A 291 -6.10 -11.46 -12.53
N GLU A 292 -7.13 -10.78 -12.03
CA GLU A 292 -8.50 -11.29 -12.05
C GLU A 292 -9.45 -10.41 -12.89
N GLY A 293 -9.05 -9.18 -13.24
CA GLY A 293 -9.91 -8.23 -13.92
C GLY A 293 -11.08 -7.79 -13.05
N SER A 294 -12.28 -8.28 -13.35
CA SER A 294 -13.47 -8.02 -12.53
C SER A 294 -13.39 -8.83 -11.23
N THR A 295 -12.95 -8.16 -10.16
CA THR A 295 -12.75 -8.74 -8.82
C THR A 295 -13.28 -7.81 -7.73
N GLY A 296 -13.22 -8.25 -6.48
CA GLY A 296 -13.63 -7.48 -5.30
C GLY A 296 -12.67 -6.35 -4.95
N ARG A 297 -12.95 -5.66 -3.86
CA ARG A 297 -12.04 -4.67 -3.26
C ARG A 297 -11.77 -5.01 -1.80
N LEU A 298 -10.49 -4.88 -1.43
CA LEU A 298 -10.03 -4.85 -0.06
C LEU A 298 -10.29 -3.46 0.54
N LEU A 299 -10.29 -3.37 1.86
CA LEU A 299 -10.42 -2.12 2.60
C LEU A 299 -9.27 -1.99 3.59
N SER A 300 -8.61 -0.84 3.56
CA SER A 300 -7.62 -0.44 4.57
C SER A 300 -8.19 0.70 5.37
N VAL A 301 -8.19 0.57 6.69
CA VAL A 301 -8.86 1.52 7.57
C VAL A 301 -7.97 2.01 8.69
N ILE A 302 -8.22 3.23 9.14
CA ILE A 302 -7.59 3.83 10.31
C ILE A 302 -8.53 4.84 10.97
N GLY A 303 -8.53 4.90 12.30
CA GLY A 303 -9.43 5.79 13.04
C GLY A 303 -9.05 5.91 14.51
N ILE A 304 -9.67 6.87 15.18
CA ILE A 304 -9.46 7.18 16.60
C ILE A 304 -10.70 6.72 17.37
N LYS A 305 -10.53 5.88 18.41
CA LYS A 305 -11.65 5.37 19.21
C LYS A 305 -12.39 6.50 19.93
N SER A 306 -13.72 6.47 19.92
CA SER A 306 -14.59 7.45 20.60
C SER A 306 -14.40 7.48 22.12
N ASN A 307 -14.16 6.31 22.73
CA ASN A 307 -14.14 6.17 24.19
C ASN A 307 -12.79 6.52 24.82
N PHE A 308 -11.79 6.95 24.03
CA PHE A 308 -10.51 7.36 24.58
C PHE A 308 -10.57 8.85 24.96
N SER A 309 -11.16 9.11 26.12
CA SER A 309 -11.20 10.41 26.78
C SER A 309 -9.82 11.12 26.76
N LEU A 310 -9.85 12.44 26.61
CA LEU A 310 -8.69 13.35 26.66
C LEU A 310 -8.09 13.50 28.08
N SER A 311 -8.47 12.66 29.05
CA SER A 311 -8.10 12.80 30.46
C SER A 311 -6.63 12.53 30.82
N ASN A 312 -5.75 12.21 29.86
CA ASN A 312 -4.30 12.05 30.10
C ASN A 312 -3.48 13.21 29.52
N ARG A 313 -3.90 14.45 29.78
CA ARG A 313 -2.99 15.61 29.77
C ARG A 313 -2.76 16.03 31.23
N GLY A 314 -1.93 15.25 31.92
CA GLY A 314 -1.29 15.62 33.18
C GLY A 314 0.20 15.67 32.95
#